data_AF-A0A0C2FK94-F1
#
_entry.id   AF-A0A0C2FK94-F1
#
_cell.length_a   1.000
_cell.length_b   1.000
_cell.length_c   1.000
_cell.angle_alpha   90.00
_cell.angle_beta   90.00
_cell.angle_gamma   90.00
#
_symmetry.space_group_name_H-M   'P 1'
#
loop_
_entity.id
_entity.type
_entity.pdbx_description
1 polymer ?
#
loop_
_entity_poly.entity_id
_entity_poly.type
_entity_poly.pdbx_seq_one_letter_code
_entity_poly.pdbx_strand_id
1 'polypeptide(L)'
;MTKCGATAERVYPPFPSRTFPSHYTMVTGLYPESHGIVDNNIFDPSISDKMESMKRGNVDAFYLGDPIWNIYKRNGGRTACLYWPGCAFNISGEED
;
A
#
# COMPACT_ATOMS: atom_id res chain seq x y z
N MET A 1 11.46 23.47 -2.06
CA MET A 1 11.02 22.72 -3.25
C MET A 1 10.26 23.59 -4.24
N THR A 2 9.22 24.31 -3.83
CA THR A 2 8.33 25.07 -4.74
C THR A 2 9.03 26.08 -5.67
N LYS A 3 10.13 26.72 -5.25
CA LYS A 3 10.81 27.74 -6.06
C LYS A 3 11.48 27.19 -7.33
N CYS A 4 11.92 25.92 -7.32
CA CYS A 4 12.66 25.29 -8.42
C CYS A 4 12.16 23.87 -8.73
N GLY A 5 10.92 23.53 -8.35
CA GLY A 5 10.34 22.20 -8.49
C GLY A 5 8.95 22.25 -9.11
N ALA A 6 8.34 21.08 -9.28
CA ALA A 6 6.96 20.97 -9.71
C ALA A 6 6.02 20.90 -8.51
N THR A 7 4.86 21.56 -8.60
CA THR A 7 3.80 21.47 -7.58
C THR A 7 2.43 21.34 -8.24
N ALA A 8 1.55 20.55 -7.63
CA ALA A 8 0.12 20.57 -7.92
C ALA A 8 -0.61 21.43 -6.88
N GLU A 9 -1.72 22.06 -7.27
CA GLU A 9 -2.56 22.79 -6.30
C GLU A 9 -3.10 21.84 -5.22
N ARG A 10 -3.52 20.64 -5.63
CA ARG A 10 -4.13 19.63 -4.77
C ARG A 10 -3.84 18.23 -5.30
N VAL A 11 -3.89 17.25 -4.40
CA VAL A 11 -3.91 15.82 -4.72
C VAL A 11 -5.15 15.23 -4.07
N TYR A 12 -5.98 14.55 -4.86
CA TYR A 12 -7.21 13.94 -4.36
C TYR A 12 -6.90 12.50 -3.91
N PRO A 13 -7.17 12.16 -2.64
CA PRO A 13 -7.01 10.79 -2.16
C PRO A 13 -8.12 9.91 -2.74
N PRO A 14 -7.93 8.58 -2.77
CA PRO A 14 -9.03 7.66 -3.02
C PRO A 14 -10.07 7.76 -1.89
N PHE A 15 -11.30 7.34 -2.16
CA PHE A 15 -12.28 7.10 -1.11
C PHE A 15 -12.10 5.69 -0.53
N PRO A 16 -12.10 5.50 0.80
CA PRO A 16 -12.15 6.54 1.83
C PRO A 16 -10.78 7.22 2.03
N SER A 17 -10.80 8.50 2.43
CA SER A 17 -9.58 9.30 2.69
C SER A 17 -8.92 8.90 4.02
N ARG A 18 -8.39 7.67 4.06
CA ARG A 18 -7.75 7.03 5.21
C ARG A 18 -6.30 6.72 4.92
N THR A 19 -5.50 6.58 5.98
CA THR A 19 -4.05 6.39 5.90
C THR A 19 -3.68 5.19 5.02
N PHE A 20 -4.06 3.97 5.40
CA PHE A 20 -3.64 2.76 4.71
C PHE A 20 -4.15 2.67 3.27
N PRO A 21 -5.45 2.92 2.98
CA PRO A 21 -5.94 2.94 1.61
C PRO A 21 -5.21 3.96 0.73
N SER A 22 -5.05 5.21 1.21
CA SER A 22 -4.41 6.26 0.43
C SER A 22 -2.92 5.98 0.16
N HIS A 23 -2.18 5.50 1.16
CA HIS A 23 -0.76 5.20 0.99
C HIS A 23 -0.51 4.01 0.07
N TYR A 24 -1.37 3.00 0.13
CA TYR A 24 -1.22 1.83 -0.71
C TYR A 24 -1.66 2.10 -2.16
N THR A 25 -2.69 2.93 -2.36
CA THR A 25 -3.05 3.47 -3.70
C THR A 25 -1.86 4.21 -4.33
N MET A 26 -1.15 5.05 -3.57
CA MET A 26 0.00 5.83 -4.12
C MET A 26 1.11 4.96 -4.71
N VAL A 27 1.31 3.74 -4.20
CA VAL A 27 2.45 2.88 -4.57
C VAL A 27 2.06 1.74 -5.50
N THR A 28 0.79 1.40 -5.58
CA THR A 28 0.26 0.39 -6.52
C THR A 28 -0.39 1.00 -7.75
N GLY A 29 -0.87 2.24 -7.66
CA GLY A 29 -1.70 2.88 -8.70
C GLY A 29 -3.12 2.32 -8.81
N LEU A 30 -3.54 1.48 -7.87
CA LEU A 30 -4.83 0.80 -7.86
C LEU A 30 -5.83 1.49 -6.91
N TYR A 31 -7.12 1.35 -7.18
CA TYR A 31 -8.17 1.77 -6.24
C TYR A 31 -8.21 0.84 -5.01
N PRO A 32 -8.76 1.31 -3.85
CA PRO A 32 -8.88 0.50 -2.65
C PRO A 32 -9.54 -0.87 -2.84
N GLU A 33 -10.59 -0.92 -3.65
CA GLU A 33 -11.29 -2.18 -3.99
C GLU A 33 -10.42 -3.17 -4.78
N SER A 34 -9.43 -2.69 -5.52
CA SER A 34 -8.55 -3.53 -6.35
C SER A 34 -7.31 -4.00 -5.60
N HIS A 35 -6.76 -3.16 -4.72
CA HIS A 35 -5.56 -3.50 -3.94
C HIS A 35 -5.86 -4.10 -2.55
N GLY A 36 -7.14 -4.32 -2.21
CA GLY A 36 -7.59 -5.01 -1.00
C GLY A 36 -7.61 -4.15 0.28
N ILE A 37 -6.74 -3.14 0.39
CA ILE A 37 -6.71 -2.23 1.54
C ILE A 37 -7.82 -1.17 1.49
N VAL A 38 -9.04 -1.53 1.91
CA VAL A 38 -10.24 -0.66 1.83
C VAL A 38 -10.44 0.30 3.00
N ASP A 39 -9.89 0.00 4.18
CA ASP A 39 -9.88 0.88 5.36
C ASP A 39 -8.64 0.59 6.23
N ASN A 40 -8.40 1.38 7.29
CA ASN A 40 -7.39 1.11 8.30
C ASN A 40 -7.72 -0.12 9.17
N ASN A 41 -9.01 -0.51 9.24
CA ASN A 41 -9.45 -1.73 9.89
C ASN A 41 -10.42 -2.47 8.97
N ILE A 42 -10.15 -3.73 8.68
CA ILE A 42 -10.88 -4.53 7.71
C ILE A 42 -11.39 -5.80 8.39
N PHE A 43 -12.64 -6.15 8.12
CA PHE A 43 -13.21 -7.44 8.48
C PHE A 43 -13.58 -8.18 7.21
N ASP A 44 -12.93 -9.33 6.99
CA ASP A 44 -13.24 -10.24 5.90
C ASP A 44 -13.19 -11.67 6.44
N PRO A 45 -14.35 -12.35 6.60
CA PRO A 45 -14.41 -13.69 7.19
C PRO A 45 -13.74 -14.77 6.33
N SER A 46 -13.41 -14.49 5.07
CA SER A 46 -12.62 -15.40 4.22
C SER A 46 -11.11 -15.32 4.50
N ILE A 47 -10.66 -14.23 5.13
CA ILE A 47 -9.24 -13.96 5.43
C ILE A 47 -8.96 -14.07 6.93
N SER A 48 -9.82 -13.50 7.79
CA SER A 48 -9.67 -13.50 9.25
C SER A 48 -11.03 -13.51 9.94
N ASP A 49 -11.16 -14.24 11.05
CA ASP A 49 -12.38 -14.36 11.85
C ASP A 49 -12.65 -13.14 12.75
N LYS A 50 -11.75 -12.15 12.72
CA LYS A 50 -11.81 -10.93 13.53
C LYS A 50 -11.51 -9.69 12.69
N MET A 51 -11.85 -8.53 13.25
CA MET A 51 -11.47 -7.24 12.68
C MET A 51 -9.95 -7.08 12.75
N GLU A 52 -9.32 -6.90 11.59
CA GLU A 52 -7.88 -6.73 11.48
C GLU A 52 -7.50 -5.27 11.32
N SER A 53 -6.48 -4.84 12.05
CA SER A 53 -5.94 -3.49 11.92
C SER A 53 -4.73 -3.52 11.00
N MET A 54 -4.77 -2.76 9.90
CA MET A 54 -3.68 -2.72 8.93
C MET A 54 -2.40 -2.15 9.52
N LYS A 55 -2.50 -1.35 10.59
CA LYS A 55 -1.36 -0.87 11.38
C LYS A 55 -0.61 -1.98 12.12
N ARG A 56 -1.33 -2.99 12.62
CA ARG A 56 -0.70 -4.14 13.29
C ARG A 56 -0.01 -5.03 12.27
N GLY A 57 -0.64 -5.16 11.10
CA GLY A 57 0.03 -5.74 9.96
C GLY A 57 0.30 -7.22 10.14
N ASN A 58 -0.71 -7.97 10.59
CA ASN A 58 -0.57 -9.39 10.92
C ASN A 58 -1.07 -10.33 9.82
N VAL A 59 -1.64 -9.78 8.74
CA VAL A 59 -2.38 -10.56 7.73
C VAL A 59 -2.07 -10.06 6.32
N ASP A 60 -1.09 -10.69 5.69
CA ASP A 60 -0.57 -10.34 4.37
C ASP A 60 -1.62 -10.48 3.26
N ALA A 61 -2.59 -11.37 3.45
CA ALA A 61 -3.64 -11.68 2.46
C ALA A 61 -4.52 -10.48 2.09
N PHE A 62 -4.54 -9.40 2.88
CA PHE A 62 -5.25 -8.16 2.52
C PHE A 62 -4.49 -7.31 1.48
N TYR A 63 -3.19 -7.50 1.33
CA TYR A 63 -2.34 -6.70 0.44
C TYR A 63 -2.30 -7.34 -0.94
N LEU A 64 -3.10 -6.79 -1.87
CA LEU A 64 -3.14 -7.22 -3.26
C LEU A 64 -2.42 -6.20 -4.17
N GLY A 65 -2.14 -6.60 -5.41
CA GLY A 65 -1.44 -5.76 -6.38
C GLY A 65 0.04 -5.54 -6.06
N ASP A 66 0.81 -5.06 -7.03
CA ASP A 66 2.26 -4.92 -6.88
C ASP A 66 2.66 -3.47 -6.57
N PRO A 67 3.26 -3.19 -5.40
CA PRO A 67 3.80 -1.88 -5.12
C PRO A 67 5.06 -1.60 -5.94
N ILE A 68 5.32 -0.31 -6.20
CA ILE A 68 6.40 0.16 -7.08
C ILE A 68 7.79 -0.38 -6.69
N TRP A 69 8.05 -0.64 -5.40
CA TRP A 69 9.34 -1.18 -4.97
C TRP A 69 9.55 -2.63 -5.45
N ASN A 70 8.51 -3.48 -5.41
CA ASN A 70 8.58 -4.83 -5.95
C ASN A 70 8.85 -4.79 -7.46
N ILE A 71 8.14 -3.92 -8.16
CA ILE A 71 8.29 -3.74 -9.61
C ILE A 71 9.73 -3.32 -9.94
N TYR A 72 10.29 -2.34 -9.23
CA TYR A 72 11.64 -1.87 -9.50
C TYR A 72 12.71 -2.91 -9.15
N LYS A 73 12.55 -3.65 -8.04
CA LYS A 73 13.43 -4.76 -7.64
C LYS A 73 13.47 -5.86 -8.71
N ARG A 74 12.31 -6.31 -9.21
CA ARG A 74 12.21 -7.30 -10.30
C ARG A 74 12.84 -6.83 -11.62
N ASN A 75 12.91 -5.52 -11.86
CA ASN A 75 13.58 -4.94 -13.02
C ASN A 75 15.08 -4.67 -12.78
N GLY A 76 15.69 -5.31 -11.78
CA GLY A 76 17.13 -5.23 -11.49
C GLY A 76 17.55 -4.02 -10.67
N GLY A 77 16.59 -3.23 -10.19
CA GLY A 77 16.82 -2.10 -9.30
C GLY A 77 17.04 -2.53 -7.85
N ARG A 78 17.51 -1.59 -7.02
CA ARG A 78 17.54 -1.74 -5.56
C ARG A 78 16.56 -0.77 -4.93
N THR A 79 15.83 -1.22 -3.93
CA THR A 79 14.81 -0.44 -3.23
C THR A 79 15.04 -0.50 -1.73
N ALA A 80 14.66 0.56 -1.03
CA ALA A 80 14.57 0.57 0.42
C ALA A 80 13.22 1.16 0.80
N CYS A 81 12.50 0.48 1.69
CA CYS A 81 11.17 0.87 2.12
C CYS A 81 11.21 1.18 3.63
N LEU A 82 10.98 2.44 4.00
CA LEU A 82 11.09 2.93 5.38
C LEU A 82 9.71 3.36 5.89
N TYR A 83 9.12 2.52 6.75
CA TYR A 83 7.84 2.79 7.44
C TYR A 83 6.62 3.06 6.53
N TRP A 84 6.70 2.80 5.23
CA TRP A 84 5.56 2.94 4.33
C TRP A 84 4.54 1.81 4.57
N PRO A 85 3.24 2.10 4.60
CA PRO A 85 2.18 1.08 4.65
C PRO A 85 2.31 0.06 3.51
N GLY A 86 2.64 -1.19 3.82
CA GLY A 86 2.93 -2.22 2.81
C GLY A 86 4.39 -2.71 2.79
N CYS A 87 5.35 -1.96 3.37
CA CYS A 87 6.78 -2.32 3.28
C CYS A 87 7.11 -3.70 3.86
N ALA A 88 6.50 -4.05 4.99
CA ALA A 88 6.86 -5.24 5.75
C ALA A 88 6.23 -6.53 5.20
N PHE A 89 5.42 -6.43 4.15
CA PHE A 89 4.66 -7.54 3.60
C PHE A 89 5.30 -8.06 2.35
N ASN A 90 5.50 -9.37 2.29
CA ASN A 90 6.04 -10.01 1.11
C ASN A 90 4.94 -10.18 0.05
N ILE A 91 4.61 -9.08 -0.61
CA ILE A 91 3.56 -9.02 -1.65
C ILE A 91 4.04 -9.68 -2.95
N SER A 92 5.36 -9.79 -3.17
CA SER A 92 5.95 -10.35 -4.40
C SER A 92 6.35 -11.82 -4.29
N GLY A 93 6.37 -12.40 -3.08
CA GLY A 93 6.90 -13.74 -2.82
C GLY A 93 8.43 -13.83 -2.85
N GLU A 94 9.15 -12.71 -2.99
CA GLU A 94 10.61 -12.66 -3.00
C GLU A 94 11.12 -12.26 -1.60
N GLU A 95 12.00 -13.06 -1.00
CA GLU A 95 12.68 -12.69 0.24
C GLU A 95 13.61 -11.47 0.01
N ASP A 96 13.77 -10.63 1.03
CA ASP A 96 14.71 -9.51 1.04
C ASP A 96 16.16 -9.93 1.29
#